data_AF-A0A8H5MIA7-F1
#
_entry.id   AF-A0A8H5MIA7-F1
#
_cell.length_a   1.000
_cell.length_b   1.000
_cell.length_c   1.000
_cell.angle_alpha   90.00
_cell.angle_beta   90.00
_cell.angle_gamma   90.00
#
_symmetry.space_group_name_H-M   'P 1'
#
loop_
_entity.id
_entity.type
_entity.pdbx_description
1 polymer ?
#
loop_
_entity_poly.entity_id
_entity_poly.type
_entity_poly.pdbx_seq_one_letter_code
_entity_poly.pdbx_strand_id
1 'polypeptide(L)'
;MEAASARAAARDRWGDLPSSGRTPSQLQRFIQAACSPENYEPNLALNLEIADLINSKKGTAPREAATAIVNYINHRNPNVALLALGLLDICVKNCGYPFHLQIGTKEFLNELVRRFPERPPMRPTRVQAKILEAIEEWRGTICETSRYKEDLGFIRDMHRLLSYKGYVFPEVRREDAAVLNPSDNLKSAEEMEEEEREAQSAKLQELIRRGTPEDLQEANRLMKIMAGYDTRSKTDYRAKAAEEVAKIQAKARLLEERLDSF
;
A
#
# COMPACT_ATOMS: atom_id res chain seq x y z
N MET A 1 -11.85 24.26 -27.35
CA MET A 1 -12.36 22.89 -27.61
C MET A 1 -11.38 21.78 -27.20
N GLU A 2 -10.08 22.05 -27.01
CA GLU A 2 -9.09 21.02 -26.63
C GLU A 2 -9.14 20.55 -25.15
N ALA A 3 -9.57 21.41 -24.22
CA ALA A 3 -9.58 21.08 -22.78
C ALA A 3 -10.61 19.99 -22.38
N ALA A 4 -11.65 19.76 -23.19
CA ALA A 4 -12.64 18.71 -22.96
C ALA A 4 -12.13 17.32 -23.42
N SER A 5 -11.26 17.29 -24.43
CA SER A 5 -10.70 16.05 -25.00
C SER A 5 -9.68 15.39 -24.05
N ALA A 6 -8.85 16.19 -23.38
CA ALA A 6 -7.87 15.69 -22.40
C ALA A 6 -8.52 15.08 -21.14
N ARG A 7 -9.71 15.56 -20.74
CA ARG A 7 -10.48 15.00 -19.61
C ARG A 7 -11.20 13.69 -19.95
N ALA A 8 -11.48 13.44 -21.23
CA ALA A 8 -12.06 12.18 -21.69
C ALA A 8 -10.99 11.07 -21.73
N ALA A 9 -9.77 11.37 -22.19
CA ALA A 9 -8.67 10.39 -22.29
C ALA A 9 -8.17 9.83 -20.93
N ALA A 10 -8.51 10.47 -19.81
CA ALA A 10 -8.19 9.98 -18.47
C ALA A 10 -9.27 9.06 -17.86
N ARG A 11 -10.48 9.02 -18.43
CA ARG A 11 -11.62 8.24 -17.88
C ARG A 11 -11.58 6.76 -18.28
N ASP A 12 -10.82 6.39 -19.31
CA ASP A 12 -10.87 5.05 -19.91
C ASP A 12 -9.64 4.17 -19.59
N ARG A 13 -8.85 4.52 -18.57
CA ARG A 13 -7.70 3.69 -18.16
C ARG A 13 -8.06 2.56 -17.19
N TRP A 14 -9.34 2.49 -16.79
CA TRP A 14 -9.86 1.54 -15.80
C TRP A 14 -11.28 1.03 -16.13
N GLY A 15 -11.92 1.61 -17.15
CA GLY A 15 -13.22 1.17 -17.63
C GLY A 15 -13.06 0.17 -18.77
N ASP A 16 -13.56 -1.03 -18.55
CA ASP A 16 -13.93 -2.01 -19.58
C ASP A 16 -12.76 -2.59 -20.40
N LEU A 17 -12.08 -3.59 -19.82
CA LEU A 17 -11.56 -4.67 -20.65
C LEU A 17 -12.74 -5.63 -20.91
N PRO A 18 -13.21 -5.80 -22.16
CA PRO A 18 -14.07 -6.92 -22.47
C PRO A 18 -13.30 -8.19 -22.12
N SER A 19 -13.91 -9.06 -21.32
CA SER A 19 -13.44 -10.40 -20.98
C SER A 19 -13.10 -11.17 -22.26
N SER A 20 -11.87 -11.00 -22.72
CA SER A 20 -11.33 -11.65 -23.90
C SER A 20 -10.73 -12.98 -23.45
N GLY A 21 -11.57 -13.98 -23.17
CA GLY A 21 -11.23 -15.41 -23.11
C GLY A 21 -10.04 -15.87 -22.25
N ARG A 22 -9.41 -15.01 -21.46
CA ARG A 22 -8.25 -15.34 -20.64
C ARG A 22 -8.74 -15.82 -19.28
N THR A 23 -8.37 -17.03 -18.91
CA THR A 23 -8.68 -17.58 -17.60
C THR A 23 -8.20 -16.61 -16.51
N PRO A 24 -9.05 -16.28 -15.51
CA PRO A 24 -8.63 -15.40 -14.43
C PRO A 24 -7.44 -16.02 -13.72
N SER A 25 -6.45 -15.19 -13.38
CA SER A 25 -5.26 -15.67 -12.67
C SER A 25 -5.65 -16.31 -11.34
N GLN A 26 -4.78 -17.15 -10.78
CA GLN A 26 -5.02 -17.72 -9.45
C GLN A 26 -5.30 -16.63 -8.41
N LEU A 27 -4.54 -15.54 -8.46
CA LEU A 27 -4.71 -14.38 -7.57
C LEU A 27 -6.09 -13.73 -7.74
N GLN A 28 -6.54 -13.51 -8.99
CA GLN A 28 -7.87 -12.96 -9.26
C GLN A 28 -8.99 -13.87 -8.76
N ARG A 29 -8.84 -15.19 -8.91
CA ARG A 29 -9.81 -16.17 -8.41
C ARG A 29 -9.91 -16.15 -6.89
N PHE A 30 -8.78 -16.02 -6.20
CA PHE A 30 -8.77 -15.93 -4.73
C PHE A 30 -9.41 -14.64 -4.24
N ILE A 31 -9.08 -13.51 -4.87
CA ILE A 31 -9.71 -12.21 -4.55
C ILE A 31 -11.22 -12.25 -4.80
N GLN A 32 -11.66 -12.86 -5.91
CA GLN A 32 -13.08 -13.07 -6.19
C GLN A 32 -13.77 -13.90 -5.11
N ALA A 33 -13.14 -14.99 -4.66
CA ALA A 33 -13.67 -15.85 -3.60
C ALA A 33 -13.73 -15.12 -2.25
N ALA A 34 -12.71 -14.34 -1.90
CA ALA A 34 -12.69 -13.53 -0.68
C ALA A 34 -13.77 -12.44 -0.67
N CYS A 35 -14.06 -11.86 -1.84
CA CYS A 35 -15.08 -10.82 -2.01
C CYS A 35 -16.45 -11.38 -2.45
N SER A 36 -16.70 -12.69 -2.32
CA SER A 36 -17.97 -13.29 -2.72
C SER A 36 -19.13 -12.71 -1.91
N PRO A 37 -20.27 -12.37 -2.55
CA PRO A 37 -21.46 -11.91 -1.82
C PRO A 37 -22.06 -12.96 -0.88
N GLU A 38 -21.69 -14.23 -1.06
CA GLU A 38 -22.10 -15.35 -0.20
C GLU A 38 -21.37 -15.34 1.15
N ASN A 39 -20.25 -14.64 1.26
CA ASN A 39 -19.50 -14.53 2.51
C ASN A 39 -20.24 -13.57 3.47
N TYR A 40 -20.58 -14.07 4.65
CA TYR A 40 -21.18 -13.28 5.72
C TYR A 40 -20.15 -12.42 6.46
N GLU A 41 -18.91 -12.90 6.54
CA GLU A 41 -17.79 -12.26 7.23
C GLU A 41 -16.48 -12.39 6.44
N PRO A 42 -15.46 -11.55 6.72
CA PRO A 42 -14.15 -11.68 6.09
C PRO A 42 -13.50 -13.04 6.40
N ASN A 43 -13.11 -13.77 5.36
CA ASN A 43 -12.34 -15.01 5.53
C ASN A 43 -10.86 -14.66 5.75
N LEU A 44 -10.45 -14.55 7.01
CA LEU A 44 -9.09 -14.17 7.38
C LEU A 44 -8.03 -15.13 6.80
N ALA A 45 -8.29 -16.43 6.80
CA ALA A 45 -7.36 -17.43 6.26
C ALA A 45 -7.10 -17.20 4.76
N LEU A 46 -8.17 -17.00 3.98
CA LEU A 46 -8.04 -16.71 2.56
C LEU A 46 -7.39 -15.34 2.30
N ASN A 47 -7.67 -14.33 3.13
CA ASN A 47 -7.04 -13.02 2.99
C ASN A 47 -5.53 -13.07 3.23
N LEU A 48 -5.08 -13.85 4.21
CA LEU A 48 -3.66 -14.09 4.46
C LEU A 48 -3.01 -14.88 3.33
N GLU A 49 -3.68 -15.91 2.80
CA GLU A 49 -3.21 -16.67 1.65
C GLU A 49 -3.05 -15.77 0.40
N ILE A 50 -3.96 -14.80 0.21
CA ILE A 50 -3.83 -13.80 -0.86
C ILE A 50 -2.59 -12.91 -0.63
N ALA A 51 -2.35 -12.45 0.60
CA ALA A 51 -1.18 -11.64 0.91
C ALA A 51 0.13 -12.40 0.67
N ASP A 52 0.20 -13.66 1.07
CA ASP A 52 1.34 -14.55 0.82
C ASP A 52 1.55 -14.82 -0.68
N LEU A 53 0.46 -14.97 -1.45
CA LEU A 53 0.54 -15.13 -2.89
C LEU A 53 1.06 -13.87 -3.58
N ILE A 54 0.70 -12.67 -3.10
CA ILE A 54 1.22 -11.39 -3.61
C ILE A 54 2.73 -11.31 -3.35
N ASN A 55 3.15 -11.62 -2.12
CA ASN A 55 4.55 -11.57 -1.68
C ASN A 55 5.45 -12.59 -2.40
N SER A 56 4.93 -13.79 -2.67
CA SER A 56 5.69 -14.85 -3.36
C SER A 56 5.79 -14.61 -4.87
N LYS A 57 4.70 -14.20 -5.53
CA LYS A 57 4.68 -13.98 -6.99
C LYS A 57 5.49 -12.76 -7.41
N LYS A 58 5.56 -11.72 -6.55
CA LYS A 58 6.25 -10.43 -6.82
C LYS A 58 5.83 -9.84 -8.18
N GLY A 59 6.62 -8.91 -8.70
CA GLY A 59 6.40 -8.35 -10.03
C GLY A 59 5.08 -7.60 -10.17
N THR A 60 4.22 -8.05 -11.10
CA THR A 60 2.92 -7.41 -11.36
C THR A 60 1.84 -7.78 -10.33
N ALA A 61 2.09 -8.73 -9.43
CA ALA A 61 1.08 -9.24 -8.50
C ALA A 61 0.50 -8.18 -7.54
N PRO A 62 1.29 -7.27 -6.91
CA PRO A 62 0.74 -6.23 -6.05
C PRO A 62 -0.22 -5.31 -6.79
N ARG A 63 0.13 -4.94 -8.04
CA ARG A 63 -0.71 -4.10 -8.90
C ARG A 63 -1.99 -4.82 -9.30
N GLU A 64 -1.87 -6.08 -9.72
CA GLU A 64 -3.01 -6.93 -10.08
C GLU A 64 -4.00 -7.04 -8.91
N ALA A 65 -3.50 -7.28 -7.70
CA ALA A 65 -4.31 -7.35 -6.49
C ALA A 65 -4.97 -6.01 -6.16
N ALA A 66 -4.20 -4.92 -6.07
CA ALA A 66 -4.75 -3.59 -5.76
C ALA A 66 -5.84 -3.19 -6.77
N THR A 67 -5.63 -3.51 -8.05
CA THR A 67 -6.59 -3.26 -9.13
C THR A 67 -7.89 -4.04 -8.93
N ALA A 68 -7.78 -5.35 -8.66
CA ALA A 68 -8.95 -6.18 -8.46
C ALA A 68 -9.72 -5.77 -7.19
N ILE A 69 -9.01 -5.51 -6.08
CA ILE A 69 -9.61 -5.16 -4.80
C ILE A 69 -10.40 -3.84 -4.91
N VAL A 70 -9.85 -2.79 -5.49
CA VAL A 70 -10.56 -1.49 -5.59
C VAL A 70 -11.80 -1.58 -6.49
N ASN A 71 -11.84 -2.50 -7.45
CA ASN A 71 -13.05 -2.79 -8.22
C ASN A 71 -14.15 -3.40 -7.36
N TYR A 72 -13.81 -4.32 -6.45
CA TYR A 72 -14.76 -4.89 -5.49
C TYR A 72 -15.20 -3.89 -4.42
N ILE A 73 -14.33 -2.97 -3.98
CA ILE A 73 -14.70 -1.86 -3.09
C ILE A 73 -15.80 -0.99 -3.74
N ASN A 74 -15.75 -0.85 -5.05
CA ASN A 74 -16.71 -0.07 -5.82
C ASN A 74 -18.00 -0.83 -6.21
N HIS A 75 -18.13 -2.08 -5.78
CA HIS A 75 -19.28 -2.92 -6.07
C HIS A 75 -20.59 -2.32 -5.50
N ARG A 76 -21.73 -2.61 -6.16
CA ARG A 76 -23.03 -2.06 -5.74
C ARG A 76 -23.51 -2.64 -4.40
N ASN A 77 -23.16 -3.90 -4.12
CA ASN A 77 -23.45 -4.56 -2.85
C ASN A 77 -22.47 -4.04 -1.77
N PRO A 78 -22.95 -3.37 -0.71
CA PRO A 78 -22.09 -2.85 0.35
C PRO A 78 -21.36 -3.95 1.13
N ASN A 79 -21.91 -5.18 1.21
CA ASN A 79 -21.21 -6.29 1.85
C ASN A 79 -19.92 -6.64 1.09
N VAL A 80 -20.01 -6.79 -0.23
CA VAL A 80 -18.84 -7.03 -1.11
C VAL A 80 -17.80 -5.93 -0.95
N ALA A 81 -18.24 -4.67 -0.90
CA ALA A 81 -17.34 -3.53 -0.70
C ALA A 81 -16.61 -3.58 0.66
N LEU A 82 -17.32 -3.96 1.72
CA LEU A 82 -16.72 -4.10 3.06
C LEU A 82 -15.76 -5.29 3.15
N LEU A 83 -16.08 -6.43 2.53
CA LEU A 83 -15.17 -7.59 2.42
C LEU A 83 -13.89 -7.19 1.69
N ALA A 84 -14.02 -6.46 0.58
CA ALA A 84 -12.88 -5.97 -0.20
C ALA A 84 -12.03 -4.96 0.57
N LEU A 85 -12.64 -4.07 1.38
CA LEU A 85 -11.92 -3.19 2.28
C LEU A 85 -11.18 -3.96 3.38
N GLY A 86 -11.77 -5.03 3.92
CA GLY A 86 -11.09 -5.91 4.87
C GLY A 86 -9.90 -6.63 4.25
N LEU A 87 -10.05 -7.12 3.01
CA LEU A 87 -8.92 -7.70 2.27
C LEU A 87 -7.84 -6.66 1.97
N LEU A 88 -8.23 -5.44 1.58
CA LEU A 88 -7.27 -4.35 1.36
C LEU A 88 -6.43 -4.10 2.60
N ASP A 89 -7.06 -4.01 3.77
CA ASP A 89 -6.38 -3.79 5.05
C ASP A 89 -5.32 -4.88 5.33
N ILE A 90 -5.69 -6.16 5.15
CA ILE A 90 -4.76 -7.28 5.29
C ILE A 90 -3.58 -7.16 4.32
N CYS A 91 -3.83 -6.83 3.05
CA CYS A 91 -2.76 -6.65 2.07
C CYS A 91 -1.83 -5.47 2.41
N VAL A 92 -2.36 -4.34 2.89
CA VAL A 92 -1.52 -3.19 3.31
C VAL A 92 -0.63 -3.57 4.50
N LYS A 93 -1.17 -4.35 5.45
CA LYS A 93 -0.44 -4.78 6.65
C LYS A 93 0.63 -5.85 6.37
N ASN A 94 0.45 -6.68 5.34
CA ASN A 94 1.30 -7.86 5.11
C ASN A 94 2.19 -7.79 3.85
N CYS A 95 1.88 -6.95 2.87
CA CYS A 95 2.60 -6.96 1.58
C CYS A 95 3.70 -5.91 1.44
N GLY A 96 3.84 -5.00 2.42
CA GLY A 96 4.91 -4.01 2.47
C GLY A 96 4.98 -3.07 1.26
N TYR A 97 6.17 -2.54 1.01
CA TYR A 97 6.39 -1.45 0.06
C TYR A 97 5.89 -1.72 -1.37
N PRO A 98 6.08 -2.90 -1.99
CA PRO A 98 5.57 -3.16 -3.33
C PRO A 98 4.06 -2.94 -3.47
N PHE A 99 3.28 -3.26 -2.43
CA PHE A 99 1.84 -3.02 -2.40
C PHE A 99 1.51 -1.58 -2.02
N HIS A 100 2.24 -1.00 -1.05
CA HIS A 100 2.10 0.41 -0.66
C HIS A 100 2.29 1.35 -1.86
N LEU A 101 3.25 1.05 -2.72
CA LEU A 101 3.51 1.81 -3.95
C LEU A 101 2.28 1.84 -4.87
N GLN A 102 1.50 0.75 -4.94
CA GLN A 102 0.32 0.66 -5.79
C GLN A 102 -0.87 1.44 -5.21
N ILE A 103 -1.10 1.34 -3.89
CA ILE A 103 -2.16 2.10 -3.22
C ILE A 103 -1.84 3.59 -3.10
N GLY A 104 -0.55 3.95 -3.13
CA GLY A 104 -0.06 5.32 -3.15
C GLY A 104 -0.19 6.01 -4.49
N THR A 105 -0.70 5.35 -5.53
CA THR A 105 -0.90 5.99 -6.85
C THR A 105 -2.12 6.89 -6.86
N LYS A 106 -2.06 7.96 -7.65
CA LYS A 106 -3.19 8.86 -7.87
C LYS A 106 -4.40 8.12 -8.48
N GLU A 107 -4.15 7.17 -9.37
CA GLU A 107 -5.18 6.37 -10.02
C GLU A 107 -5.95 5.52 -9.00
N PHE A 108 -5.23 4.78 -8.15
CA PHE A 108 -5.85 3.96 -7.11
C PHE A 108 -6.67 4.80 -6.14
N LEU A 109 -6.12 5.91 -5.64
CA LEU A 109 -6.80 6.77 -4.66
C LEU A 109 -8.07 7.40 -5.24
N ASN A 110 -8.06 7.80 -6.51
CA ASN A 110 -9.27 8.32 -7.16
C ASN A 110 -10.35 7.24 -7.33
N GLU A 111 -9.96 6.00 -7.66
CA GLU A 111 -10.91 4.88 -7.75
C GLU A 111 -11.45 4.50 -6.36
N LEU A 112 -10.62 4.54 -5.32
CA LEU A 112 -11.00 4.27 -3.93
C LEU A 112 -12.10 5.23 -3.46
N VAL A 113 -11.98 6.53 -3.76
CA VAL A 113 -12.95 7.55 -3.35
C VAL A 113 -14.02 7.83 -4.41
N ARG A 114 -14.10 7.04 -5.50
CA ARG A 114 -14.98 7.33 -6.64
C ARG A 114 -16.46 7.47 -6.28
N ARG A 115 -16.90 6.76 -5.24
CA ARG A 115 -18.30 6.77 -4.74
C ARG A 115 -18.58 7.89 -3.73
N PHE A 116 -17.61 8.76 -3.46
CA PHE A 116 -17.81 9.87 -2.53
C PHE A 116 -18.60 10.98 -3.22
N PRO A 117 -19.64 11.51 -2.58
CA PRO A 117 -20.31 12.71 -3.08
C PRO A 117 -19.37 13.91 -3.05
N GLU A 118 -19.72 14.96 -3.82
CA GLU A 118 -18.91 16.18 -3.88
C GLU A 118 -18.76 16.85 -2.50
N ARG A 119 -19.82 16.79 -1.68
CA ARG A 119 -19.84 17.26 -0.30
C ARG A 119 -20.20 16.11 0.65
N PRO A 120 -19.67 16.09 1.87
CA PRO A 120 -19.99 15.07 2.86
C PRO A 120 -21.49 14.96 3.09
N PRO A 121 -22.06 13.74 3.08
CA PRO A 121 -23.46 13.53 3.43
C PRO A 121 -23.65 13.72 4.94
N MET A 122 -24.88 14.03 5.36
CA MET A 122 -25.21 14.17 6.80
C MET A 122 -24.99 12.86 7.58
N ARG A 123 -25.05 11.72 6.91
CA ARG A 123 -24.70 10.40 7.45
C ARG A 123 -23.81 9.67 6.43
N PRO A 124 -22.50 9.51 6.70
CA PRO A 124 -21.63 8.73 5.82
C PRO A 124 -22.03 7.26 5.84
N THR A 125 -21.87 6.58 4.70
CA THR A 125 -22.08 5.13 4.64
C THR A 125 -20.96 4.40 5.39
N ARG A 126 -21.22 3.16 5.82
CA ARG A 126 -20.17 2.32 6.46
C ARG A 126 -18.93 2.16 5.58
N VAL A 127 -19.12 2.06 4.27
CA VAL A 127 -18.03 1.96 3.28
C VAL A 127 -17.21 3.26 3.23
N GLN A 128 -17.88 4.42 3.19
CA GLN A 128 -17.19 5.72 3.22
C GLN A 128 -16.41 5.93 4.51
N ALA A 129 -17.00 5.59 5.66
CA ALA A 129 -16.33 5.69 6.95
C ALA A 129 -15.07 4.82 7.00
N LYS A 130 -15.15 3.57 6.52
CA LYS A 130 -13.99 2.66 6.46
C LYS A 130 -12.89 3.12 5.49
N ILE A 131 -13.26 3.75 4.37
CA ILE A 131 -12.28 4.35 3.45
C ILE A 131 -11.57 5.54 4.10
N LEU A 132 -12.29 6.41 4.82
CA LEU A 132 -11.70 7.53 5.55
C LEU A 132 -10.76 7.02 6.65
N GLU A 133 -11.18 6.02 7.41
CA GLU A 133 -10.35 5.34 8.42
C GLU A 133 -9.04 4.81 7.82
N ALA A 134 -9.11 4.08 6.69
CA ALA A 134 -7.93 3.56 6.02
C ALA A 134 -6.98 4.67 5.55
N ILE A 135 -7.50 5.76 4.96
CA ILE A 135 -6.68 6.88 4.49
C ILE A 135 -5.99 7.58 5.67
N GLU A 136 -6.68 7.80 6.79
CA GLU A 136 -6.07 8.40 7.98
C GLU A 136 -5.03 7.48 8.60
N GLU A 137 -5.30 6.18 8.68
CA GLU A 137 -4.35 5.19 9.14
C GLU A 137 -3.07 5.21 8.29
N TRP A 138 -3.19 5.15 6.97
CA TRP A 138 -2.03 5.19 6.07
C TRP A 138 -1.27 6.51 6.16
N ARG A 139 -1.99 7.63 6.32
CA ARG A 139 -1.41 8.96 6.49
C ARG A 139 -0.63 9.07 7.80
N GLY A 140 -1.12 8.48 8.89
CA GLY A 140 -0.47 8.49 10.21
C GLY A 140 0.60 7.42 10.42
N THR A 141 0.65 6.41 9.55
CA THR A 141 1.60 5.28 9.65
C THR A 141 2.60 5.29 8.51
N ILE A 142 2.31 4.61 7.40
CA ILE A 142 3.23 4.40 6.28
C ILE A 142 3.69 5.71 5.63
N CYS A 143 2.91 6.78 5.72
CA CYS A 143 3.33 8.08 5.24
C CYS A 143 4.21 8.85 6.24
N GLU A 144 4.38 8.43 7.48
CA GLU A 144 5.22 9.13 8.48
C GLU A 144 6.45 8.28 8.86
N THR A 145 6.23 6.99 9.11
CA THR A 145 7.21 6.06 9.68
C THR A 145 7.91 5.18 8.64
N SER A 146 7.34 5.00 7.44
CA SER A 146 7.99 4.21 6.39
C SER A 146 9.23 4.92 5.85
N ARG A 147 10.26 4.12 5.56
CA ARG A 147 11.46 4.55 4.84
C ARG A 147 11.18 5.05 3.41
N TYR A 148 10.05 4.66 2.84
CA TYR A 148 9.63 5.02 1.47
C TYR A 148 8.51 6.06 1.44
N LYS A 149 8.29 6.79 2.54
CA LYS A 149 7.20 7.77 2.68
C LYS A 149 7.13 8.85 1.60
N GLU A 150 8.27 9.19 0.98
CA GLU A 150 8.31 10.18 -0.11
C GLU A 150 7.58 9.71 -1.37
N ASP A 151 7.53 8.39 -1.60
CA ASP A 151 6.81 7.78 -2.72
C ASP A 151 5.28 7.73 -2.48
N LEU A 152 4.82 8.04 -1.26
CA LEU A 152 3.41 7.96 -0.82
C LEU A 152 2.73 9.34 -0.73
N GLY A 153 3.31 10.37 -1.37
CA GLY A 153 2.82 11.74 -1.32
C GLY A 153 1.34 11.92 -1.69
N PHE A 154 0.85 11.15 -2.67
CA PHE A 154 -0.56 11.26 -3.10
C PHE A 154 -1.56 10.83 -2.02
N ILE A 155 -1.19 9.96 -1.08
CA ILE A 155 -2.05 9.62 0.07
C ILE A 155 -2.26 10.86 0.94
N ARG A 156 -1.18 11.58 1.25
CA ARG A 156 -1.23 12.84 2.01
C ARG A 156 -2.06 13.90 1.28
N ASP A 157 -1.93 14.00 -0.04
CA ASP A 157 -2.70 14.94 -0.85
C ASP A 157 -4.19 14.57 -0.92
N MET A 158 -4.52 13.28 -1.03
CA MET A 158 -5.91 12.82 -0.99
C MET A 158 -6.54 13.10 0.38
N HIS A 159 -5.81 12.84 1.48
CA HIS A 159 -6.26 13.18 2.82
C HIS A 159 -6.55 14.69 2.95
N ARG A 160 -5.63 15.56 2.50
CA ARG A 160 -5.81 17.03 2.49
C ARG A 160 -7.02 17.45 1.64
N LEU A 161 -7.19 16.84 0.47
CA LEU A 161 -8.30 17.15 -0.45
C LEU A 161 -9.66 16.82 0.19
N LEU A 162 -9.79 15.65 0.81
CA LEU A 162 -11.02 15.24 1.49
C LEU A 162 -11.29 16.11 2.72
N SER A 163 -10.25 16.46 3.49
CA SER A 163 -10.34 17.40 4.61
C SER A 163 -10.87 18.75 4.14
N TYR A 164 -10.32 19.29 3.04
CA TYR A 164 -10.76 20.56 2.45
C TYR A 164 -12.22 20.52 1.97
N LYS A 165 -12.69 19.36 1.48
CA LYS A 165 -14.10 19.14 1.12
C LYS A 165 -15.03 19.03 2.34
N GLY A 166 -14.48 18.99 3.55
CA GLY A 166 -15.22 18.91 4.82
C GLY A 166 -15.47 17.49 5.32
N TYR A 167 -14.81 16.48 4.76
CA TYR A 167 -14.89 15.13 5.32
C TYR A 167 -14.12 15.07 6.63
N VAL A 168 -14.71 14.43 7.63
CA VAL A 168 -14.11 14.22 8.96
C VAL A 168 -13.51 12.82 9.00
N PHE A 169 -12.23 12.76 9.35
CA PHE A 169 -11.51 11.50 9.52
C PHE A 169 -11.72 10.96 10.94
N PRO A 170 -12.01 9.66 11.11
CA PRO A 170 -12.11 9.07 12.42
C PRO A 170 -10.73 8.94 13.08
N GLU A 171 -10.71 8.86 14.42
CA GLU A 171 -9.48 8.55 15.14
C GLU A 171 -9.00 7.14 14.82
N VAL A 172 -7.71 7.00 14.50
CA VAL A 172 -7.08 5.71 14.26
C VAL A 172 -6.74 5.07 15.60
N ARG A 173 -7.18 3.84 15.81
CA ARG A 173 -6.87 3.10 17.02
C ARG A 173 -5.36 2.83 17.09
N ARG A 174 -4.78 2.99 18.28
CA ARG A 174 -3.33 2.80 18.49
C ARG A 174 -2.85 1.41 18.10
N GLU A 175 -3.68 0.39 18.31
CA GLU A 175 -3.41 -1.00 17.94
C GLU A 175 -3.29 -1.17 16.41
N ASP A 176 -4.21 -0.58 15.64
CA ASP A 176 -4.18 -0.62 14.18
C ASP A 176 -2.92 0.10 13.65
N ALA A 177 -2.62 1.28 14.19
CA ALA A 177 -1.42 2.03 13.85
C ALA A 177 -0.11 1.29 14.19
N ALA A 178 -0.09 0.52 15.29
CA ALA A 178 1.10 -0.22 15.70
C ALA A 178 1.48 -1.33 14.71
N VAL A 179 0.51 -1.93 14.01
CA VAL A 179 0.77 -3.01 13.04
C VAL A 179 1.48 -2.49 11.79
N LEU A 180 1.14 -1.28 11.33
CA LEU A 180 1.75 -0.68 10.13
C LEU A 180 3.06 0.05 10.39
N ASN A 181 3.31 0.44 11.64
CA ASN A 181 4.58 1.04 12.00
C ASN A 181 5.69 -0.02 11.96
N PRO A 182 6.91 0.35 11.52
CA PRO A 182 8.05 -0.56 11.57
C PRO A 182 8.20 -1.14 12.98
N SER A 183 8.18 -2.47 13.08
CA SER A 183 8.47 -3.16 14.34
C SER A 183 9.98 -3.13 14.61
N ASP A 184 10.37 -3.13 15.88
CA ASP A 184 11.77 -3.26 16.34
C ASP A 184 12.32 -4.70 16.08
N ASN A 185 11.79 -5.41 15.07
CA ASN A 185 12.27 -6.74 14.71
C ASN A 185 13.68 -6.62 14.12
N LEU A 186 14.65 -7.22 14.81
CA LEU A 186 16.01 -7.33 14.33
C LEU A 186 16.03 -8.09 13.01
N LYS A 187 16.59 -7.45 11.98
CA LYS A 187 16.86 -8.06 10.68
C LYS A 187 18.35 -8.20 10.49
N SER A 188 18.77 -9.31 9.90
CA SER A 188 20.13 -9.50 9.45
C SER A 188 20.49 -8.52 8.32
N ALA A 189 21.78 -8.29 8.10
CA ALA A 189 22.24 -7.45 7.00
C ALA A 189 21.81 -8.00 5.63
N GLU A 190 21.74 -9.33 5.51
CA GLU A 190 21.32 -10.03 4.28
C GLU A 190 19.83 -9.83 4.00
N GLU A 191 18.96 -9.99 5.01
CA GLU A 191 17.53 -9.71 4.89
C GLU A 191 17.25 -8.25 4.53
N MET A 192 17.99 -7.31 5.13
CA MET A 192 17.82 -5.89 4.83
C MET A 192 18.27 -5.54 3.39
N GLU A 193 19.31 -6.18 2.88
CA GLU A 193 19.75 -6.02 1.48
C GLU A 193 18.75 -6.65 0.50
N GLU A 194 18.16 -7.79 0.84
CA GLU A 194 17.10 -8.40 0.04
C GLU A 194 15.84 -7.55 -0.02
N GLU A 195 15.37 -7.03 1.12
CA GLU A 195 14.22 -6.12 1.17
C GLU A 195 14.45 -4.84 0.37
N GLU A 196 15.67 -4.29 0.42
CA GLU A 196 16.06 -3.16 -0.43
C GLU A 196 15.94 -3.53 -1.90
N ARG A 197 16.55 -4.65 -2.30
CA ARG A 197 16.55 -5.09 -3.69
C ARG A 197 15.14 -5.31 -4.21
N GLU A 198 14.26 -5.89 -3.39
CA GLU A 198 12.85 -6.07 -3.70
C GLU A 198 12.14 -4.73 -3.89
N ALA A 199 12.34 -3.79 -2.97
CA ALA A 199 11.75 -2.47 -3.07
C ALA A 199 12.24 -1.69 -4.30
N GLN A 200 13.54 -1.74 -4.58
CA GLN A 200 14.12 -1.15 -5.79
C GLN A 200 13.55 -1.80 -7.05
N SER A 201 13.39 -3.13 -7.06
CA SER A 201 12.80 -3.83 -8.20
C SER A 201 11.35 -3.42 -8.45
N ALA A 202 10.54 -3.28 -7.40
CA ALA A 202 9.16 -2.84 -7.48
C ALA A 202 9.06 -1.37 -7.95
N LYS A 203 9.90 -0.50 -7.40
CA LYS A 203 9.97 0.91 -7.80
C LYS A 203 10.37 1.05 -9.27
N LEU A 204 11.38 0.29 -9.70
CA LEU A 204 11.82 0.29 -11.10
C LEU A 204 10.70 -0.13 -12.05
N GLN A 205 9.98 -1.21 -11.71
CA GLN A 205 8.85 -1.67 -12.52
C GLN A 205 7.77 -0.60 -12.66
N GLU A 206 7.41 0.09 -11.57
CA GLU A 206 6.39 1.14 -11.62
C GLU A 206 6.86 2.37 -12.43
N LEU A 207 8.12 2.78 -12.30
CA LEU A 207 8.69 3.89 -13.07
C LEU A 207 8.69 3.59 -14.59
N ILE A 208 9.13 2.39 -14.99
CA ILE A 208 9.09 1.95 -16.39
C ILE A 208 7.65 1.94 -16.91
N ARG A 209 6.71 1.48 -16.09
CA ARG A 209 5.29 1.39 -16.46
C ARG A 209 4.63 2.75 -16.63
N ARG A 210 4.96 3.73 -15.79
CA ARG A 210 4.46 5.12 -15.91
C ARG A 210 5.05 5.80 -17.14
N GLY A 211 6.35 5.61 -17.38
CA GLY A 211 7.02 5.97 -18.63
C GLY A 211 7.10 7.49 -18.90
N THR A 212 6.88 8.35 -17.91
CA THR A 212 7.10 9.79 -18.09
C THR A 212 8.60 10.09 -18.23
N PRO A 213 9.00 11.23 -18.83
CA PRO A 213 10.43 11.56 -18.96
C PRO A 213 11.16 11.57 -17.62
N GLU A 214 10.54 12.08 -16.56
CA GLU A 214 11.08 12.10 -15.20
C GLU A 214 11.20 10.68 -14.62
N ASP A 215 10.15 9.85 -14.81
CA ASP A 215 10.14 8.46 -14.33
C ASP A 215 11.24 7.63 -15.03
N LEU A 216 11.44 7.82 -16.34
CA LEU A 216 12.48 7.13 -17.09
C LEU A 216 13.89 7.56 -16.66
N GLN A 217 14.08 8.84 -16.32
CA GLN A 217 15.36 9.30 -15.76
C GLN A 217 15.63 8.65 -14.39
N GLU A 218 14.62 8.57 -13.53
CA GLU A 218 14.76 7.90 -12.24
C GLU A 218 14.98 6.39 -12.39
N ALA A 219 14.25 5.73 -13.29
CA ALA A 219 14.44 4.33 -13.63
C ALA A 219 15.87 4.06 -14.10
N ASN A 220 16.41 4.93 -14.96
CA ASN A 220 17.80 4.83 -15.41
C ASN A 220 18.82 4.98 -14.27
N ARG A 221 18.57 5.87 -13.30
CA ARG A 221 19.41 5.98 -12.10
C ARG A 221 19.32 4.71 -11.25
N LEU A 222 18.11 4.21 -11.02
CA LEU A 222 17.86 3.03 -10.20
C LEU A 222 18.48 1.77 -10.82
N MET A 223 18.37 1.60 -12.15
CA MET A 223 19.02 0.49 -12.86
C MET A 223 20.54 0.48 -12.70
N LYS A 224 21.20 1.66 -12.69
CA LYS A 224 22.64 1.76 -12.47
C LYS A 224 23.03 1.33 -11.06
N ILE A 225 22.22 1.71 -10.07
CA ILE A 225 22.41 1.30 -8.66
C ILE A 225 22.23 -0.22 -8.53
N MET A 226 21.13 -0.76 -9.05
CA MET A 226 20.82 -2.20 -9.00
C MET A 226 21.86 -3.07 -9.72
N ALA A 227 22.42 -2.57 -10.82
CA ALA A 227 23.47 -3.26 -11.58
C ALA A 227 24.88 -3.11 -10.98
N GLY A 228 25.04 -2.35 -9.88
CA GLY A 228 26.31 -2.18 -9.18
C GLY A 228 27.30 -1.21 -9.85
N TYR A 229 26.86 -0.45 -10.86
CA TYR A 229 27.70 0.57 -11.51
C TYR A 229 27.91 1.80 -10.63
N ASP A 230 26.98 2.09 -9.72
CA ASP A 230 27.08 3.18 -8.76
C ASP A 230 27.03 2.65 -7.32
N THR A 231 28.20 2.42 -6.74
CA THR A 231 28.36 1.94 -5.35
C THR A 231 28.40 3.08 -4.33
N ARG A 232 28.36 4.35 -4.77
CA ARG A 232 28.47 5.52 -3.88
C ARG A 232 27.31 5.64 -2.90
N SER A 233 26.16 5.06 -3.24
CA SER A 233 24.97 5.02 -2.40
C SER A 233 24.77 3.68 -1.69
N LYS A 234 25.73 2.75 -1.76
CA LYS A 234 25.56 1.43 -1.12
C LYS A 234 25.51 1.64 0.39
N THR A 235 24.33 1.41 0.96
CA THR A 235 24.13 1.44 2.40
C THR A 235 24.94 0.30 3.02
N ASP A 236 25.73 0.60 4.06
CA ASP A 236 26.39 -0.44 4.85
C ASP A 236 25.39 -1.09 5.81
N TYR A 237 24.74 -2.15 5.33
CA TYR A 237 23.74 -2.91 6.08
C TYR A 237 24.33 -3.61 7.30
N ARG A 238 25.63 -3.92 7.28
CA ARG A 238 26.31 -4.54 8.42
C ARG A 238 26.47 -3.54 9.55
N ALA A 239 26.84 -2.31 9.24
CA ALA A 239 26.89 -1.22 10.22
C ALA A 239 25.50 -0.90 10.79
N LYS A 240 24.47 -0.83 9.94
CA LYS A 240 23.08 -0.60 10.38
C LYS A 240 22.57 -1.71 11.31
N ALA A 241 22.79 -2.97 10.96
CA ALA A 241 22.40 -4.10 11.81
C ALA A 241 23.10 -4.04 13.18
N ALA A 242 24.39 -3.69 13.20
CA ALA A 242 25.14 -3.52 14.46
C ALA A 242 24.59 -2.36 15.32
N GLU A 243 24.19 -1.25 14.70
CA GLU A 243 23.57 -0.11 15.39
C GLU A 243 22.24 -0.50 16.04
N GLU A 244 21.37 -1.23 15.33
CA GLU A 244 20.09 -1.70 15.87
C GLU A 244 20.27 -2.67 17.04
N VAL A 245 21.23 -3.59 16.94
CA VAL A 245 21.61 -4.47 18.07
C VAL A 245 22.08 -3.65 19.27
N ALA A 246 22.92 -2.62 19.06
CA ALA A 246 23.40 -1.78 20.14
C ALA A 246 22.27 -0.98 20.83
N LYS A 247 21.30 -0.47 20.06
CA LYS A 247 20.11 0.22 20.61
C LYS A 247 19.28 -0.70 21.49
N ILE A 248 19.04 -1.93 21.06
CA ILE A 248 18.27 -2.92 21.84
C ILE A 248 19.03 -3.30 23.11
N GLN A 249 20.34 -3.53 23.03
CA GLN A 249 21.16 -3.77 24.22
C GLN A 249 21.10 -2.63 25.22
N ALA A 250 21.09 -1.37 24.76
CA ALA A 250 20.94 -0.21 25.63
C ALA A 250 19.55 -0.16 26.30
N LYS A 251 18.48 -0.44 25.54
CA LYS A 251 17.11 -0.55 26.08
C LYS A 251 17.02 -1.67 27.13
N ALA A 252 17.63 -2.82 26.88
CA ALA A 252 17.64 -3.97 27.78
C ALA A 252 18.36 -3.64 29.10
N ARG A 253 19.55 -3.01 29.03
CA ARG A 253 20.28 -2.57 30.24
C ARG A 253 19.47 -1.59 31.08
N LEU A 254 18.81 -0.62 30.43
CA LEU A 254 17.99 0.36 31.14
C LEU A 254 16.74 -0.29 31.79
N LEU A 255 16.23 -1.37 31.21
CA LEU A 255 15.16 -2.16 31.82
C LEU A 255 15.68 -2.92 33.05
N GLU A 256 16.85 -3.55 32.94
CA GLU A 256 17.52 -4.27 34.03
C GLU A 256 17.80 -3.34 35.23
N GLU A 257 18.38 -2.16 34.98
CA GLU A 257 18.60 -1.13 36.01
C GLU A 257 17.30 -0.70 36.71
N ARG A 258 16.19 -0.61 35.97
CA ARG A 258 14.89 -0.27 36.56
C ARG A 258 14.33 -1.43 37.38
N LEU A 259 14.46 -2.67 36.91
CA LEU A 259 13.99 -3.84 37.65
C LEU A 259 14.76 -4.06 38.94
N ASP A 260 16.08 -3.83 38.94
CA ASP A 260 16.92 -3.89 40.13
C ASP A 260 16.62 -2.79 41.16
N SER A 261 15.94 -1.73 40.73
CA SER A 261 15.51 -0.61 41.59
C SER A 261 14.12 -0.77 42.24
N PHE A 262 13.43 -1.88 41.96
CA PHE A 262 12.16 -2.28 42.60
C PHE A 262 12.37 -3.26 43.76
#